data_AF-A0A6A2VXC4-F1
#
_entry.id   AF-A0A6A2VXC4-F1
#
_cell.length_a   1.000
_cell.length_b   1.000
_cell.length_c   1.000
_cell.angle_alpha   90.00
_cell.angle_beta   90.00
_cell.angle_gamma   90.00
#
_symmetry.space_group_name_H-M   'P 1'
#
loop_
_entity.id
_entity.type
_entity.pdbx_description
1 polymer ?
#
loop_
_entity_poly.entity_id
_entity_poly.type
_entity_poly.pdbx_seq_one_letter_code
_entity_poly.pdbx_strand_id
1 'polypeptide(L)'
;MLALVAWVGFGAARGGLSDLSSGTTKSVSATATAQEAEASYKTAQEIAKYLEDWTDNGTTAAKTRSALDDAIAEFKSQVGGDPDNPQGDATALGSAKAALDSETLNAISTYCKEVDGWVDDMAHRWELQVGDTYAADVAAAKSKAKKDATWEDIKSAFAHAQDVDAAIKKVQDDIKTTVDHLHSVEAQVTGINAAENTESAVTAAVDRIASIMGVEIIRTDDYGAEYGIKESGDDMSITVAFFVDSHPNQIFINTQHKEYDYTKRDNYMVTTVKHELSHRSVFIACGTGRPVIAKGRYEALAEAYSYKYFGVDGEYEQEIIKEQVAVATPGEEAEAFKAYIVNDSDYQNAQKIHDSGTCM
;
A
#
# COMPACT_ATOMS: atom_id res chain seq x y z
N MET A 1 -36.85 60.59 67.54
CA MET A 1 -36.28 59.24 67.72
C MET A 1 -35.15 59.12 66.70
N LEU A 2 -33.86 59.11 67.01
CA LEU A 2 -33.15 58.58 68.18
C LEU A 2 -32.13 59.58 68.77
N ALA A 3 -32.07 59.51 70.09
CA ALA A 3 -31.07 59.98 71.04
C ALA A 3 -29.74 59.21 70.90
N LEU A 4 -28.59 59.53 71.50
CA LEU A 4 -27.99 60.65 72.24
C LEU A 4 -26.48 60.28 72.32
N VAL A 5 -25.63 61.30 72.44
CA VAL A 5 -24.40 61.35 73.28
C VAL A 5 -23.10 60.65 72.82
N ALA A 6 -22.08 61.51 72.76
CA ALA A 6 -20.65 61.27 72.64
C ALA A 6 -20.01 60.76 73.95
N TRP A 7 -18.86 60.06 73.89
CA TRP A 7 -17.59 60.47 74.52
C TRP A 7 -16.45 59.47 74.26
N VAL A 8 -15.22 59.94 74.43
CA VAL A 8 -13.90 59.31 74.19
C VAL A 8 -13.41 58.60 75.45
N GLY A 9 -12.68 57.47 75.32
CA GLY A 9 -11.98 56.83 76.44
C GLY A 9 -11.01 55.71 76.04
N PHE A 10 -9.74 55.90 76.39
CA PHE A 10 -8.54 55.06 76.22
C PHE A 10 -8.62 53.63 76.80
N GLY A 11 -7.89 52.67 76.22
CA GLY A 11 -7.48 51.43 76.90
C GLY A 11 -6.96 50.31 75.98
N ALA A 12 -5.64 50.08 76.00
CA ALA A 12 -4.93 49.11 75.18
C ALA A 12 -5.07 47.64 75.63
N ALA A 13 -5.11 46.69 74.69
CA ALA A 13 -4.48 45.37 74.84
C ALA A 13 -4.30 44.68 73.47
N ARG A 14 -3.07 44.18 73.27
CA ARG A 14 -2.54 43.45 72.10
C ARG A 14 -3.29 42.14 71.82
N GLY A 15 -3.38 41.76 70.55
CA GLY A 15 -3.64 40.38 70.12
C GLY A 15 -3.82 40.31 68.61
N GLY A 16 -2.81 39.81 67.90
CA GLY A 16 -2.73 39.82 66.45
C GLY A 16 -3.83 39.03 65.73
N LEU A 17 -4.19 39.51 64.56
CA LEU A 17 -4.88 38.77 63.50
C LEU A 17 -4.42 39.38 62.18
N SER A 18 -3.25 38.94 61.74
CA SER A 18 -2.88 38.97 60.33
C SER A 18 -2.96 37.54 59.82
N ASP A 19 -3.64 37.42 58.69
CA ASP A 19 -3.45 36.39 57.67
C ASP A 19 -4.31 35.12 57.78
N LEU A 20 -5.32 35.01 56.89
CA LEU A 20 -5.96 33.79 56.40
C LEU A 20 -7.07 34.14 55.40
N SER A 21 -6.74 34.55 54.16
CA SER A 21 -7.74 34.51 53.07
C SER A 21 -7.20 34.43 51.61
N SER A 22 -6.02 33.84 51.36
CA SER A 22 -5.48 33.75 49.99
C SER A 22 -4.98 32.37 49.53
N GLY A 23 -5.02 31.34 50.39
CA GLY A 23 -4.38 30.04 50.11
C GLY A 23 -5.23 29.01 49.35
N THR A 24 -6.56 29.05 49.48
CA THR A 24 -7.40 27.88 49.12
C THR A 24 -7.91 27.88 47.67
N THR A 25 -8.01 29.03 47.02
CA THR A 25 -8.49 29.12 45.62
C THR A 25 -7.38 28.97 44.57
N LYS A 26 -6.14 29.35 44.91
CA LYS A 26 -4.97 29.18 44.02
C LYS A 26 -4.47 27.72 43.94
N SER A 27 -4.63 26.92 45.00
CA SER A 27 -4.17 25.54 45.01
C SER A 27 -5.08 24.61 44.19
N VAL A 28 -6.39 24.88 44.17
CA VAL A 28 -7.37 24.06 43.43
C VAL A 28 -7.20 24.21 41.92
N SER A 29 -6.85 25.40 41.42
CA SER A 29 -6.59 25.60 39.98
C SER A 29 -5.30 24.92 39.51
N ALA A 30 -4.24 24.92 40.34
CA ALA A 30 -2.96 24.29 39.97
C ALA A 30 -3.08 22.76 39.91
N THR A 31 -3.82 22.13 40.83
CA THR A 31 -4.04 20.68 40.81
C THR A 31 -4.86 20.24 39.59
N ALA A 32 -5.91 20.99 39.21
CA ALA A 32 -6.69 20.68 38.02
C ALA A 32 -5.84 20.79 36.74
N THR A 33 -5.05 21.86 36.60
CA THR A 33 -4.16 22.04 35.45
C THR A 33 -3.05 20.98 35.39
N ALA A 34 -2.55 20.51 36.54
CA ALA A 34 -1.59 19.40 36.58
C ALA A 34 -2.19 18.10 36.03
N GLN A 35 -3.43 17.77 36.41
CA GLN A 35 -4.15 16.59 35.88
C GLN A 35 -4.39 16.69 34.37
N GLU A 36 -4.73 17.88 33.88
CA GLU A 36 -4.92 18.14 32.46
C GLU A 36 -3.61 18.01 31.67
N ALA A 37 -2.49 18.48 32.23
CA ALA A 37 -1.17 18.36 31.63
C ALA A 37 -0.68 16.90 31.58
N GLU A 38 -0.90 16.13 32.65
CA GLU A 38 -0.64 14.69 32.72
C GLU A 38 -1.44 13.92 31.63
N ALA A 39 -2.73 14.26 31.45
CA ALA A 39 -3.57 13.63 30.44
C ALA A 39 -3.09 13.90 29.00
N SER A 40 -2.64 15.13 28.71
CA SER A 40 -2.04 15.48 27.42
C SER A 40 -0.75 14.69 27.17
N TYR A 41 0.11 14.57 28.18
CA TYR A 41 1.32 13.74 28.12
C TYR A 41 1.02 12.28 27.79
N LYS A 42 0.08 11.65 28.50
CA LYS A 42 -0.32 10.26 28.24
C LYS A 42 -0.87 10.07 26.83
N THR A 43 -1.70 11.01 26.37
CA THR A 43 -2.24 10.98 24.99
C THR A 43 -1.12 11.03 23.95
N ALA A 44 -0.15 11.94 24.11
CA ALA A 44 1.00 12.03 23.21
C ALA A 44 1.83 10.73 23.19
N GLN A 45 2.04 10.09 24.34
CA GLN A 45 2.74 8.80 24.40
C GLN A 45 2.00 7.67 23.70
N GLU A 46 0.67 7.60 23.85
CA GLU A 46 -0.17 6.61 23.16
C GLU A 46 -0.06 6.75 21.64
N ILE A 47 -0.08 8.00 21.14
CA ILE A 47 0.07 8.30 19.72
C ILE A 47 1.48 7.94 19.23
N ALA A 48 2.52 8.31 19.99
CA ALA A 48 3.91 7.99 19.64
C ALA A 48 4.09 6.47 19.49
N LYS A 49 3.56 5.71 20.45
CA LYS A 49 3.59 4.24 20.42
C LYS A 49 2.81 3.68 19.22
N TYR A 50 1.64 4.22 18.94
CA TYR A 50 0.82 3.77 17.81
C TYR A 50 1.54 3.96 16.46
N LEU A 51 2.29 5.04 16.30
CA LEU A 51 3.09 5.30 15.10
C LEU A 51 4.30 4.35 14.94
N GLU A 52 4.70 3.61 15.99
CA GLU A 52 5.75 2.58 15.90
C GLU A 52 5.29 1.32 15.16
N ASP A 53 4.01 0.97 15.34
CA ASP A 53 3.42 -0.29 14.85
C ASP A 53 2.79 -0.14 13.45
N TRP A 54 2.96 1.02 12.81
CA TRP A 54 2.32 1.33 11.54
C TRP A 54 3.07 0.75 10.33
N THR A 55 2.33 0.08 9.43
CA THR A 55 2.85 -1.10 8.73
C THR A 55 3.68 -0.90 7.46
N ASP A 56 3.69 0.24 6.77
CA ASP A 56 4.71 0.47 5.71
C ASP A 56 4.66 1.89 5.13
N ASN A 57 5.43 2.81 5.73
CA ASN A 57 6.07 3.93 5.02
C ASN A 57 7.08 4.60 5.97
N GLY A 58 8.15 3.87 6.30
CA GLY A 58 9.08 4.14 7.40
C GLY A 58 9.75 5.51 7.44
N THR A 59 9.48 6.41 6.48
CA THR A 59 9.99 7.79 6.49
C THR A 59 9.00 8.77 7.14
N THR A 60 7.70 8.63 6.89
CA THR A 60 6.66 9.56 7.36
C THR A 60 6.33 9.33 8.83
N ALA A 61 5.98 8.10 9.20
CA ALA A 61 5.69 7.74 10.59
C ALA A 61 6.91 8.02 11.49
N ALA A 62 8.13 7.74 11.01
CA ALA A 62 9.36 8.02 11.75
C ALA A 62 9.62 9.53 11.96
N LYS A 63 9.37 10.38 10.95
CA LYS A 63 9.47 11.84 11.09
C LYS A 63 8.43 12.37 12.08
N THR A 64 7.19 11.94 11.96
CA THR A 64 6.10 12.33 12.87
C THR A 64 6.41 11.91 14.30
N ARG A 65 6.92 10.69 14.49
CA ARG A 65 7.38 10.19 15.79
C ARG A 65 8.49 11.05 16.36
N SER A 66 9.53 11.36 15.58
CA SER A 66 10.64 12.20 16.04
C SER A 66 10.16 13.57 16.53
N ALA A 67 9.22 14.20 15.80
CA ALA A 67 8.65 15.48 16.22
C ALA A 67 7.86 15.37 17.53
N LEU A 68 7.13 14.25 17.72
CA LEU A 68 6.38 13.98 18.93
C LEU A 68 7.28 13.67 20.13
N ASP A 69 8.37 12.93 19.93
CA ASP A 69 9.39 12.66 20.94
C ASP A 69 10.06 13.96 21.42
N ASP A 70 10.36 14.88 20.49
CA ASP A 70 10.89 16.21 20.81
C ASP A 70 9.90 17.05 21.64
N ALA A 71 8.62 17.04 21.26
CA ALA A 71 7.56 17.74 21.99
C ALA A 71 7.37 17.17 23.40
N ILE A 72 7.43 15.84 23.55
CA ILE A 72 7.37 15.16 24.85
C ILE A 72 8.60 15.51 25.71
N ALA A 73 9.80 15.55 25.13
CA ALA A 73 11.02 15.93 25.84
C ALA A 73 10.96 17.37 26.34
N GLU A 74 10.45 18.29 25.52
CA GLU A 74 10.26 19.68 25.88
C GLU A 74 9.24 19.83 27.02
N PHE A 75 8.10 19.13 26.94
CA PHE A 75 7.12 19.09 28.03
C PHE A 75 7.73 18.63 29.36
N LYS A 76 8.52 17.55 29.35
CA LYS A 76 9.21 17.04 30.55
C LYS A 76 10.13 18.08 31.19
N SER A 77 10.81 18.88 30.37
CA SER A 77 11.70 19.94 30.84
C SER A 77 10.93 21.06 31.56
N GLN A 78 9.71 21.36 31.09
CA GLN A 78 8.88 22.45 31.59
C GLN A 78 8.11 22.09 32.88
N VAL A 79 7.81 20.81 33.13
CA VAL A 79 7.00 20.37 34.28
C VAL A 79 7.79 19.86 35.50
N GLY A 80 9.11 20.06 35.51
CA GLY A 80 9.94 19.78 36.69
C GLY A 80 10.35 18.30 36.88
N GLY A 81 10.25 17.49 35.82
CA GLY A 81 10.91 16.18 35.72
C GLY A 81 10.02 14.95 35.86
N ASP A 82 8.89 15.02 36.58
CA ASP A 82 7.90 13.94 36.66
C ASP A 82 6.62 14.32 35.90
N PRO A 83 6.49 13.93 34.62
CA PRO A 83 5.31 14.25 33.81
C PRO A 83 4.05 13.46 34.21
N ASP A 84 4.20 12.38 34.99
CA ASP A 84 3.07 11.65 35.59
C ASP A 84 2.57 12.32 36.88
N ASN A 85 3.31 13.32 37.39
CA ASN A 85 2.93 14.16 38.51
C ASN A 85 3.47 15.60 38.32
N PRO A 86 2.94 16.37 37.35
CA PRO A 86 3.47 17.67 36.97
C PRO A 86 3.54 18.64 38.16
N GLN A 87 4.71 19.23 38.41
CA GLN A 87 4.91 20.19 39.50
C GLN A 87 5.16 21.58 38.93
N GLY A 88 4.27 22.52 39.24
CA GLY A 88 4.38 23.91 38.76
C GLY A 88 3.19 24.75 39.19
N ASP A 89 3.26 26.06 38.94
CA ASP A 89 2.07 26.89 39.04
C ASP A 89 1.15 26.66 37.83
N ALA A 90 -0.12 27.05 37.98
CA ALA A 90 -1.14 26.82 36.95
C ALA A 90 -0.81 27.47 35.60
N THR A 91 -0.04 28.58 35.58
CA THR A 91 0.34 29.27 34.35
C THR A 91 1.39 28.47 33.59
N ALA A 92 2.46 28.05 34.28
CA ALA A 92 3.52 27.24 33.67
C ALA A 92 2.98 25.90 33.15
N LEU A 93 2.16 25.21 33.94
CA LEU A 93 1.54 23.95 33.54
C LEU A 93 0.58 24.12 32.35
N GLY A 94 -0.21 25.19 32.34
CA GLY A 94 -1.10 25.51 31.24
C GLY A 94 -0.36 25.80 29.93
N SER A 95 0.76 26.52 29.99
CA SER A 95 1.60 26.78 28.82
C SER A 95 2.26 25.51 28.28
N ALA A 96 2.81 24.66 29.16
CA ALA A 96 3.43 23.40 28.76
C ALA A 96 2.42 22.45 28.09
N LYS A 97 1.23 22.35 28.69
CA LYS A 97 0.11 21.59 28.10
C LYS A 97 -0.27 22.13 26.72
N ALA A 98 -0.49 23.44 26.59
CA ALA A 98 -0.90 24.04 25.32
C ALA A 98 0.13 23.84 24.20
N ALA A 99 1.43 23.92 24.54
CA ALA A 99 2.51 23.62 23.60
C ALA A 99 2.50 22.16 23.16
N LEU A 100 2.42 21.21 24.10
CA LEU A 100 2.36 19.78 23.79
C LEU A 100 1.13 19.44 22.95
N ASP A 101 -0.03 19.99 23.29
CA ASP A 101 -1.27 19.74 22.54
C ASP A 101 -1.15 20.23 21.09
N SER A 102 -0.60 21.44 20.90
CA SER A 102 -0.39 22.03 19.59
C SER A 102 0.56 21.20 18.74
N GLU A 103 1.70 20.78 19.30
CA GLU A 103 2.67 19.96 18.57
C GLU A 103 2.12 18.57 18.24
N THR A 104 1.40 17.95 19.18
CA THR A 104 0.75 16.65 18.96
C THR A 104 -0.30 16.72 17.83
N LEU A 105 -1.11 17.78 17.83
CA LEU A 105 -2.11 18.00 16.78
C LEU A 105 -1.47 18.27 15.41
N ASN A 106 -0.38 19.04 15.38
CA ASN A 106 0.41 19.31 14.17
C ASN A 106 1.03 18.03 13.60
N ALA A 107 1.60 17.19 14.47
CA ALA A 107 2.22 15.92 14.10
C ALA A 107 1.19 14.98 13.44
N ILE A 108 0.05 14.72 14.10
CA ILE A 108 -1.02 13.87 13.52
C ILE A 108 -1.58 14.48 12.24
N SER A 109 -1.77 15.80 12.20
CA SER A 109 -2.28 16.48 10.99
C SER A 109 -1.36 16.33 9.79
N THR A 110 -0.05 16.41 10.02
CA THR A 110 0.98 16.20 8.98
C THR A 110 0.95 14.75 8.51
N TYR A 111 0.92 13.81 9.45
CA TYR A 111 0.80 12.39 9.15
C TYR A 111 -0.42 12.07 8.27
N CYS A 112 -1.63 12.48 8.66
CA CYS A 112 -2.84 12.22 7.88
C CYS A 112 -2.76 12.78 6.46
N LYS A 113 -2.14 13.96 6.29
CA LYS A 113 -1.94 14.56 4.96
C LYS A 113 -0.98 13.78 4.09
N GLU A 114 0.10 13.26 4.67
CA GLU A 114 1.06 12.42 3.94
C GLU A 114 0.45 11.06 3.58
N VAL A 115 -0.34 10.47 4.49
CA VAL A 115 -1.08 9.23 4.22
C VAL A 115 -2.12 9.42 3.12
N ASP A 116 -2.86 10.53 3.12
CA ASP A 116 -3.81 10.89 2.04
C ASP A 116 -3.13 10.87 0.67
N GLY A 117 -2.02 11.59 0.51
CA GLY A 117 -1.27 11.60 -0.74
C GLY A 117 -0.74 10.22 -1.15
N TRP A 118 -0.25 9.43 -0.18
CA TRP A 118 0.20 8.07 -0.46
C TRP A 118 -0.94 7.13 -0.86
N VAL A 119 -2.09 7.19 -0.18
CA VAL A 119 -3.28 6.40 -0.54
C VAL A 119 -3.77 6.80 -1.94
N ASP A 120 -3.77 8.08 -2.28
CA ASP A 120 -4.14 8.55 -3.61
C ASP A 120 -3.20 7.99 -4.69
N ASP A 121 -1.89 7.90 -4.42
CA ASP A 121 -0.90 7.29 -5.33
C ASP A 121 -1.05 5.76 -5.44
N MET A 122 -1.42 5.08 -4.35
CA MET A 122 -1.52 3.62 -4.29
C MET A 122 -2.88 3.07 -4.72
N ALA A 123 -3.96 3.83 -4.56
CA ALA A 123 -5.33 3.34 -4.72
C ALA A 123 -5.56 2.68 -6.08
N HIS A 124 -5.05 3.28 -7.15
CA HIS A 124 -5.18 2.70 -8.49
C HIS A 124 -4.49 1.33 -8.59
N ARG A 125 -3.31 1.17 -7.99
CA ARG A 125 -2.62 -0.13 -7.94
C ARG A 125 -3.44 -1.14 -7.17
N TRP A 126 -3.93 -0.78 -5.99
CA TRP A 126 -4.74 -1.67 -5.17
C TRP A 126 -6.00 -2.13 -5.89
N GLU A 127 -6.71 -1.23 -6.56
CA GLU A 127 -7.87 -1.55 -7.41
C GLU A 127 -7.53 -2.63 -8.46
N LEU A 128 -6.37 -2.51 -9.10
CA LEU A 128 -5.90 -3.47 -10.09
C LEU A 128 -5.52 -4.82 -9.48
N GLN A 129 -4.91 -4.83 -8.29
CA GLN A 129 -4.48 -6.04 -7.61
C GLN A 129 -5.66 -6.84 -7.06
N VAL A 130 -6.64 -6.17 -6.47
CA VAL A 130 -7.78 -6.85 -5.82
C VAL A 130 -8.99 -7.04 -6.73
N GLY A 131 -9.01 -6.34 -7.87
CA GLY A 131 -10.12 -6.34 -8.82
C GLY A 131 -11.45 -5.91 -8.21
N ASP A 132 -12.54 -6.28 -8.88
CA ASP A 132 -13.91 -5.91 -8.45
C ASP A 132 -14.31 -6.51 -7.09
N THR A 133 -13.67 -7.60 -6.67
CA THR A 133 -14.03 -8.33 -5.43
C THR A 133 -13.87 -7.46 -4.18
N TYR A 134 -12.82 -6.65 -4.13
CA TYR A 134 -12.51 -5.79 -2.97
C TYR A 134 -12.42 -4.30 -3.31
N ALA A 135 -12.92 -3.89 -4.49
CA ALA A 135 -12.93 -2.49 -4.92
C ALA A 135 -13.61 -1.54 -3.90
N ALA A 136 -14.62 -2.03 -3.17
CA ALA A 136 -15.30 -1.26 -2.13
C ALA A 136 -14.38 -0.92 -0.95
N ASP A 137 -13.45 -1.82 -0.60
CA ASP A 137 -12.52 -1.61 0.51
C ASP A 137 -11.42 -0.62 0.14
N VAL A 138 -10.94 -0.67 -1.10
CA VAL A 138 -10.03 0.36 -1.65
C VAL A 138 -10.71 1.73 -1.68
N ALA A 139 -11.96 1.79 -2.15
CA ALA A 139 -12.74 3.03 -2.14
C ALA A 139 -12.98 3.55 -0.71
N ALA A 140 -13.18 2.66 0.27
CA ALA A 140 -13.31 3.03 1.67
C ALA A 140 -12.01 3.57 2.25
N ALA A 141 -10.87 2.94 1.96
CA ALA A 141 -9.55 3.44 2.37
C ALA A 141 -9.27 4.83 1.80
N LYS A 142 -9.53 5.04 0.50
CA LYS A 142 -9.41 6.33 -0.17
C LYS A 142 -10.31 7.40 0.44
N SER A 143 -11.59 7.07 0.65
CA SER A 143 -12.58 7.98 1.23
C SER A 143 -12.19 8.40 2.66
N LYS A 144 -11.71 7.47 3.47
CA LYS A 144 -11.26 7.75 4.84
C LYS A 144 -9.96 8.53 4.89
N ALA A 145 -9.01 8.25 3.99
CA ALA A 145 -7.71 8.94 3.97
C ALA A 145 -7.85 10.42 3.61
N LYS A 146 -8.83 10.76 2.77
CA LYS A 146 -9.14 12.14 2.41
C LYS A 146 -9.49 12.97 3.63
N LYS A 147 -8.68 14.00 3.87
CA LYS A 147 -8.88 14.94 4.97
C LYS A 147 -9.34 16.30 4.44
N ASP A 148 -10.62 16.60 4.63
CA ASP A 148 -11.22 17.89 4.27
C ASP A 148 -11.30 18.91 5.43
N ALA A 149 -10.79 18.59 6.62
CA ALA A 149 -11.03 19.40 7.83
C ALA A 149 -9.77 19.76 8.63
N THR A 150 -9.78 20.93 9.29
CA THR A 150 -8.89 21.25 10.41
C THR A 150 -9.41 20.57 11.67
N TRP A 151 -8.56 19.86 12.41
CA TRP A 151 -8.95 19.16 13.63
C TRP A 151 -9.12 20.14 14.81
N GLU A 152 -10.20 20.02 15.56
CA GLU A 152 -10.46 20.83 16.76
C GLU A 152 -9.69 20.34 17.99
N ASP A 153 -9.42 19.03 18.05
CA ASP A 153 -8.74 18.38 19.18
C ASP A 153 -7.95 17.13 18.75
N ILE A 154 -7.02 16.71 19.61
CA ILE A 154 -6.10 15.59 19.40
C ILE A 154 -6.82 14.24 19.33
N LYS A 155 -7.88 14.04 20.12
CA LYS A 155 -8.59 12.75 20.18
C LYS A 155 -9.31 12.48 18.87
N SER A 156 -9.99 13.49 18.33
CA SER A 156 -10.66 13.43 17.03
C SER A 156 -9.65 13.17 15.91
N ALA A 157 -8.50 13.85 15.93
CA ALA A 157 -7.42 13.63 14.97
C ALA A 157 -6.85 12.19 15.05
N PHE A 158 -6.64 11.68 16.26
CA PHE A 158 -6.08 10.36 16.49
C PHE A 158 -7.05 9.23 16.11
N ALA A 159 -8.34 9.35 16.48
CA ALA A 159 -9.36 8.38 16.09
C ALA A 159 -9.47 8.26 14.56
N HIS A 160 -9.40 9.37 13.84
CA HIS A 160 -9.37 9.36 12.39
C HIS A 160 -8.11 8.63 11.84
N ALA A 161 -6.93 8.89 12.40
CA ALA A 161 -5.71 8.20 11.99
C ALA A 161 -5.83 6.66 12.17
N GLN A 162 -6.47 6.22 13.25
CA GLN A 162 -6.75 4.80 13.51
C GLN A 162 -7.73 4.20 12.49
N ASP A 163 -8.78 4.95 12.13
CA ASP A 163 -9.77 4.49 11.14
C ASP A 163 -9.17 4.35 9.73
N VAL A 164 -8.23 5.24 9.37
CA VAL A 164 -7.50 5.20 8.10
C VAL A 164 -6.55 4.00 8.07
N ASP A 165 -5.75 3.80 9.10
CA ASP A 165 -4.86 2.65 9.21
C ASP A 165 -5.59 1.31 9.16
N ALA A 166 -6.72 1.19 9.88
CA ALA A 166 -7.54 -0.02 9.83
C ALA A 166 -8.06 -0.29 8.40
N ALA A 167 -8.41 0.75 7.64
CA ALA A 167 -8.84 0.59 6.27
C ALA A 167 -7.69 0.18 5.33
N ILE A 168 -6.50 0.76 5.51
CA ILE A 168 -5.29 0.39 4.76
C ILE A 168 -4.90 -1.07 5.05
N LYS A 169 -4.86 -1.47 6.33
CA LYS A 169 -4.58 -2.86 6.73
C LYS A 169 -5.56 -3.84 6.11
N LYS A 170 -6.84 -3.46 6.06
CA LYS A 170 -7.85 -4.29 5.38
C LYS A 170 -7.51 -4.47 3.90
N VAL A 171 -7.16 -3.40 3.18
CA VAL A 171 -6.76 -3.50 1.77
C VAL A 171 -5.49 -4.38 1.61
N GLN A 172 -4.53 -4.26 2.52
CA GLN A 172 -3.33 -5.12 2.52
C GLN A 172 -3.68 -6.60 2.72
N ASP A 173 -4.61 -6.92 3.62
CA ASP A 173 -5.12 -8.27 3.84
C ASP A 173 -5.89 -8.80 2.61
N ASP A 174 -6.67 -7.93 1.95
CA ASP A 174 -7.40 -8.26 0.72
C ASP A 174 -6.42 -8.55 -0.44
N ILE A 175 -5.36 -7.75 -0.61
CA ILE A 175 -4.28 -8.00 -1.57
C ILE A 175 -3.60 -9.34 -1.27
N LYS A 176 -3.26 -9.59 0.00
CA LYS A 176 -2.65 -10.85 0.41
C LYS A 176 -3.56 -12.04 0.06
N THR A 177 -4.86 -11.91 0.32
CA THR A 177 -5.84 -12.95 -0.02
C THR A 177 -5.90 -13.20 -1.52
N THR A 178 -5.87 -12.14 -2.33
CA THR A 178 -5.85 -12.25 -3.80
C THR A 178 -4.58 -12.93 -4.31
N VAL A 179 -3.41 -12.57 -3.77
CA VAL A 179 -2.13 -13.19 -4.12
C VAL A 179 -2.07 -14.66 -3.68
N ASP A 180 -2.53 -14.98 -2.48
CA ASP A 180 -2.62 -16.38 -2.02
C ASP A 180 -3.53 -17.21 -2.92
N HIS A 181 -4.66 -16.63 -3.36
CA HIS A 181 -5.57 -17.27 -4.32
C HIS A 181 -4.90 -17.46 -5.68
N LEU A 182 -4.19 -16.45 -6.18
CA LEU A 182 -3.43 -16.50 -7.43
C LEU A 182 -2.44 -17.68 -7.42
N HIS A 183 -1.60 -17.80 -6.40
CA HIS A 183 -0.66 -18.93 -6.29
C HIS A 183 -1.35 -20.29 -6.27
N SER A 184 -2.53 -20.36 -5.63
CA SER A 184 -3.33 -21.59 -5.60
C SER A 184 -3.85 -22.00 -6.98
N VAL A 185 -4.27 -21.03 -7.82
CA VAL A 185 -4.74 -21.33 -9.18
C VAL A 185 -3.59 -21.59 -10.15
N GLU A 186 -2.45 -20.91 -9.99
CA GLU A 186 -1.21 -21.17 -10.76
C GLU A 186 -0.73 -22.61 -10.58
N ALA A 187 -0.65 -23.07 -9.33
CA ALA A 187 -0.24 -24.43 -9.02
C ALA A 187 -1.16 -25.50 -9.62
N GLN A 188 -2.44 -25.18 -9.83
CA GLN A 188 -3.41 -26.11 -10.44
C GLN A 188 -3.22 -26.24 -11.96
N VAL A 189 -2.65 -25.24 -12.63
CA VAL A 189 -2.46 -25.25 -14.09
C VAL A 189 -1.08 -25.70 -14.54
N THR A 190 -0.11 -25.78 -13.63
CA THR A 190 1.28 -26.18 -13.90
C THR A 190 1.38 -27.44 -14.77
N GLY A 191 0.62 -28.49 -14.43
CA GLY A 191 0.65 -29.78 -15.14
C GLY A 191 -0.29 -29.90 -16.36
N ILE A 192 -1.00 -28.83 -16.74
CA ILE A 192 -1.95 -28.89 -17.86
C ILE A 192 -1.22 -28.62 -19.17
N ASN A 193 -1.25 -29.60 -20.06
CA ASN A 193 -0.83 -29.53 -21.46
C ASN A 193 -1.88 -30.25 -22.33
N ALA A 194 -1.85 -30.02 -23.65
CA ALA A 194 -2.65 -30.80 -24.59
C ALA A 194 -2.08 -32.22 -24.67
N ALA A 195 -2.97 -33.22 -24.57
CA ALA A 195 -2.57 -34.63 -24.65
C ALA A 195 -2.04 -35.03 -26.04
N GLU A 196 -2.44 -34.29 -27.09
CA GLU A 196 -2.08 -34.52 -28.48
C GLU A 196 -1.98 -33.17 -29.20
N ASN A 197 -1.18 -33.12 -30.27
CA ASN A 197 -1.06 -31.94 -31.13
C ASN A 197 -2.24 -31.87 -32.12
N THR A 198 -3.43 -31.58 -31.58
CA THR A 198 -4.66 -31.33 -32.35
C THR A 198 -5.33 -30.05 -31.87
N GLU A 199 -6.05 -29.37 -32.75
CA GLU A 199 -6.75 -28.11 -32.43
C GLU A 199 -7.72 -28.27 -31.26
N SER A 200 -8.45 -29.38 -31.23
CA SER A 200 -9.40 -29.67 -30.15
C SER A 200 -8.72 -29.91 -28.81
N ALA A 201 -7.59 -30.63 -28.77
CA ALA A 201 -6.88 -30.91 -27.54
C ALA A 201 -6.19 -29.66 -26.98
N VAL A 202 -5.59 -28.86 -27.85
CA VAL A 202 -4.97 -27.57 -27.49
C VAL A 202 -6.02 -26.58 -27.00
N THR A 203 -7.12 -26.43 -27.72
CA THR A 203 -8.24 -25.57 -27.31
C THR A 203 -8.79 -26.00 -25.95
N ALA A 204 -9.02 -27.29 -25.74
CA ALA A 204 -9.50 -27.79 -24.45
C ALA A 204 -8.52 -27.56 -23.29
N ALA A 205 -7.21 -27.67 -23.55
CA ALA A 205 -6.18 -27.36 -22.55
C ALA A 205 -6.17 -25.87 -22.19
N VAL A 206 -6.17 -24.99 -23.21
CA VAL A 206 -6.22 -23.53 -23.05
C VAL A 206 -7.48 -23.09 -22.30
N ASP A 207 -8.66 -23.58 -22.71
CA ASP A 207 -9.92 -23.20 -22.08
C ASP A 207 -10.01 -23.71 -20.62
N ARG A 208 -9.42 -24.88 -20.32
CA ARG A 208 -9.33 -25.40 -18.95
C ARG A 208 -8.41 -24.54 -18.08
N ILE A 209 -7.25 -24.14 -18.60
CA ILE A 209 -6.33 -23.23 -17.90
C ILE A 209 -7.06 -21.91 -17.62
N ALA A 210 -7.70 -21.34 -18.64
CA ALA A 210 -8.45 -20.09 -18.54
C ALA A 210 -9.54 -20.15 -17.46
N SER A 211 -10.32 -21.23 -17.44
CA SER A 211 -11.34 -21.46 -16.42
C SER A 211 -10.80 -21.55 -15.00
N ILE A 212 -9.61 -22.14 -14.79
CA ILE A 212 -9.00 -22.25 -13.47
C ILE A 212 -8.41 -20.89 -13.03
N MET A 213 -7.76 -20.19 -13.96
CA MET A 213 -7.14 -18.89 -13.71
C MET A 213 -8.14 -17.73 -13.64
N GLY A 214 -9.42 -17.99 -13.94
CA GLY A 214 -10.48 -16.99 -13.94
C GLY A 214 -10.32 -15.93 -15.04
N VAL A 215 -9.83 -16.33 -16.22
CA VAL A 215 -9.65 -15.45 -17.38
C VAL A 215 -10.49 -15.88 -18.56
N GLU A 216 -10.75 -14.94 -19.46
CA GLU A 216 -11.36 -15.17 -20.76
C GLU A 216 -10.28 -15.26 -21.85
N ILE A 217 -10.43 -16.22 -22.78
CA ILE A 217 -9.56 -16.33 -23.96
C ILE A 217 -10.25 -15.68 -25.15
N ILE A 218 -9.67 -14.57 -25.62
CA ILE A 218 -10.16 -13.83 -26.78
C ILE A 218 -9.35 -14.23 -28.00
N ARG A 219 -9.96 -14.91 -28.96
CA ARG A 219 -9.32 -15.21 -30.26
C ARG A 219 -9.67 -14.08 -31.22
N THR A 220 -8.68 -13.27 -31.59
CA THR A 220 -8.89 -12.00 -32.31
C THR A 220 -8.01 -11.91 -33.55
N ASP A 221 -8.49 -11.22 -34.57
CA ASP A 221 -7.72 -10.79 -35.73
C ASP A 221 -7.34 -9.30 -35.67
N ASP A 222 -7.76 -8.59 -34.62
CA ASP A 222 -7.38 -7.22 -34.30
C ASP A 222 -6.34 -7.25 -33.16
N TYR A 223 -5.18 -6.62 -33.38
CA TYR A 223 -4.11 -6.44 -32.38
C TYR A 223 -4.50 -5.37 -31.35
N GLY A 224 -5.70 -5.52 -30.79
CA GLY A 224 -6.28 -4.62 -29.81
C GLY A 224 -6.17 -3.15 -30.20
N ALA A 225 -6.48 -2.77 -31.45
CA ALA A 225 -6.68 -1.36 -31.79
C ALA A 225 -7.82 -0.76 -30.94
N GLU A 226 -8.85 -1.55 -30.63
CA GLU A 226 -9.88 -1.24 -29.64
C GLU A 226 -9.34 -1.17 -28.19
N TYR A 227 -8.26 -1.89 -27.89
CA TYR A 227 -7.66 -2.05 -26.57
C TYR A 227 -6.37 -1.21 -26.36
N GLY A 228 -6.03 -0.34 -27.31
CA GLY A 228 -4.92 0.62 -27.23
C GLY A 228 -3.52 0.05 -27.42
N ILE A 229 -3.38 -1.16 -28.00
CA ILE A 229 -2.09 -1.84 -28.16
C ILE A 229 -1.41 -1.48 -29.49
N LYS A 230 -2.19 -1.21 -30.53
CA LYS A 230 -1.68 -0.93 -31.88
C LYS A 230 -1.40 0.56 -32.10
N GLU A 231 -0.19 0.88 -32.57
CA GLU A 231 0.05 2.05 -33.42
C GLU A 231 -0.11 1.64 -34.90
N SER A 232 -0.53 2.57 -35.77
CA SER A 232 -0.73 2.25 -37.18
C SER A 232 0.58 1.79 -37.84
N GLY A 233 0.71 0.51 -38.19
CA GLY A 233 1.87 -0.02 -38.92
C GLY A 233 2.48 -1.31 -38.38
N ASP A 234 2.10 -1.75 -37.17
CA ASP A 234 2.68 -2.96 -36.56
C ASP A 234 2.32 -4.24 -37.33
N ASP A 235 3.34 -5.09 -37.56
CA ASP A 235 3.22 -6.37 -38.26
C ASP A 235 2.64 -7.45 -37.33
N MET A 236 1.40 -7.85 -37.61
CA MET A 236 0.67 -8.86 -36.86
C MET A 236 1.13 -10.30 -37.13
N SER A 237 2.09 -10.49 -38.03
CA SER A 237 2.53 -11.81 -38.47
C SER A 237 3.38 -12.56 -37.43
N ILE A 238 3.94 -11.86 -36.42
CA ILE A 238 4.94 -12.42 -35.49
C ILE A 238 4.46 -12.62 -34.05
N THR A 239 3.39 -11.95 -33.61
CA THR A 239 2.86 -12.11 -32.24
C THR A 239 1.85 -13.25 -32.18
N VAL A 240 2.02 -14.19 -31.26
CA VAL A 240 1.15 -15.38 -31.13
C VAL A 240 -0.03 -15.12 -30.20
N ALA A 241 0.24 -14.54 -29.03
CA ALA A 241 -0.75 -14.12 -28.04
C ALA A 241 -0.25 -12.84 -27.34
N PHE A 242 -1.11 -12.20 -26.55
CA PHE A 242 -0.73 -11.03 -25.76
C PHE A 242 -1.65 -10.82 -24.55
N PHE A 243 -1.07 -10.30 -23.48
CA PHE A 243 -1.74 -9.74 -22.31
C PHE A 243 -1.83 -8.20 -22.38
N VAL A 244 -2.86 -7.62 -21.74
CA VAL A 244 -3.07 -6.17 -21.68
C VAL A 244 -3.45 -5.74 -20.26
N ASP A 245 -2.68 -4.84 -19.67
CA ASP A 245 -2.91 -4.28 -18.33
C ASP A 245 -4.33 -3.70 -18.14
N SER A 246 -4.93 -3.13 -19.20
CA SER A 246 -6.28 -2.55 -19.15
C SER A 246 -7.40 -3.58 -19.16
N HIS A 247 -7.10 -4.83 -19.49
CA HIS A 247 -8.04 -5.95 -19.54
C HIS A 247 -7.45 -7.16 -18.79
N PRO A 248 -7.18 -7.02 -17.47
CA PRO A 248 -6.34 -7.96 -16.74
C PRO A 248 -6.95 -9.36 -16.60
N ASN A 249 -8.23 -9.55 -16.94
CA ASN A 249 -8.91 -10.84 -16.92
C ASN A 249 -9.10 -11.45 -18.32
N GLN A 250 -8.37 -10.95 -19.33
CA GLN A 250 -8.43 -11.44 -20.70
C GLN A 250 -7.02 -11.76 -21.22
N ILE A 251 -6.92 -12.85 -21.97
CA ILE A 251 -5.73 -13.22 -22.74
C ILE A 251 -6.12 -13.32 -24.20
N PHE A 252 -5.36 -12.67 -25.07
CA PHE A 252 -5.70 -12.56 -26.49
C PHE A 252 -4.81 -13.50 -27.30
N ILE A 253 -5.42 -14.32 -28.16
CA ILE A 253 -4.72 -15.17 -29.13
C ILE A 253 -4.88 -14.52 -30.50
N ASN A 254 -3.77 -14.24 -31.17
CA ASN A 254 -3.74 -13.60 -32.49
C ASN A 254 -3.97 -14.62 -33.61
N THR A 255 -5.12 -14.52 -34.24
CA THR A 255 -5.51 -15.39 -35.36
C THR A 255 -4.89 -14.98 -36.70
N GLN A 256 -4.22 -13.83 -36.79
CA GLN A 256 -3.44 -13.39 -37.96
C GLN A 256 -1.95 -13.75 -37.89
N HIS A 257 -1.49 -14.41 -36.82
CA HIS A 257 -0.11 -14.90 -36.76
C HIS A 257 0.20 -15.77 -38.00
N LYS A 258 1.38 -15.60 -38.61
CA LYS A 258 1.73 -16.26 -39.89
C LYS A 258 1.67 -17.78 -39.83
N GLU A 259 1.87 -18.34 -38.63
CA GLU A 259 1.81 -19.77 -38.35
C GLU A 259 0.60 -20.12 -37.46
N TYR A 260 -0.46 -19.30 -37.44
CA TYR A 260 -1.65 -19.58 -36.61
C TYR A 260 -2.24 -20.96 -36.88
N ASP A 261 -2.32 -21.38 -38.14
CA ASP A 261 -2.84 -22.70 -38.52
C ASP A 261 -2.02 -23.88 -37.98
N TYR A 262 -0.72 -23.66 -37.72
CA TYR A 262 0.17 -24.62 -37.08
C TYR A 262 0.07 -24.54 -35.56
N THR A 263 0.30 -23.35 -35.00
CA THR A 263 0.36 -23.10 -33.55
C THR A 263 -0.94 -23.46 -32.83
N LYS A 264 -2.12 -23.25 -33.44
CA LYS A 264 -3.42 -23.65 -32.84
C LYS A 264 -3.57 -25.15 -32.59
N ARG A 265 -2.67 -25.98 -33.14
CA ARG A 265 -2.64 -27.44 -32.99
C ARG A 265 -1.43 -27.93 -32.20
N ASP A 266 -0.54 -27.04 -31.78
CA ASP A 266 0.69 -27.39 -31.11
C ASP A 266 0.63 -26.99 -29.62
N ASN A 267 1.29 -27.77 -28.76
CA ASN A 267 1.43 -27.43 -27.35
C ASN A 267 2.13 -26.09 -27.12
N TYR A 268 2.87 -25.59 -28.11
CA TYR A 268 3.41 -24.24 -28.11
C TYR A 268 2.35 -23.15 -27.85
N MET A 269 1.09 -23.33 -28.28
CA MET A 269 0.03 -22.38 -27.93
C MET A 269 -0.31 -22.42 -26.43
N VAL A 270 -0.22 -23.60 -25.80
CA VAL A 270 -0.43 -23.75 -24.35
C VAL A 270 0.70 -23.06 -23.59
N THR A 271 1.96 -23.21 -24.03
CA THR A 271 3.12 -22.54 -23.41
C THR A 271 3.03 -21.02 -23.59
N THR A 272 2.64 -20.55 -24.78
CA THR A 272 2.39 -19.12 -25.05
C THR A 272 1.31 -18.55 -24.13
N VAL A 273 0.16 -19.24 -23.95
CA VAL A 273 -0.89 -18.76 -23.03
C VAL A 273 -0.39 -18.70 -21.58
N LYS A 274 0.45 -19.64 -21.15
CA LYS A 274 1.08 -19.62 -19.82
C LYS A 274 2.06 -18.46 -19.66
N HIS A 275 2.78 -18.09 -20.72
CA HIS A 275 3.61 -16.87 -20.75
C HIS A 275 2.76 -15.62 -20.56
N GLU A 276 1.66 -15.45 -21.29
CA GLU A 276 0.78 -14.29 -21.12
C GLU A 276 0.10 -14.25 -19.75
N LEU A 277 -0.25 -15.41 -19.21
CA LEU A 277 -0.72 -15.52 -17.83
C LEU A 277 0.36 -15.12 -16.81
N SER A 278 1.63 -15.31 -17.13
CA SER A 278 2.73 -14.86 -16.27
C SER A 278 2.82 -13.34 -16.21
N HIS A 279 2.61 -12.64 -17.34
CA HIS A 279 2.43 -11.18 -17.33
C HIS A 279 1.27 -10.76 -16.44
N ARG A 280 0.13 -11.45 -16.53
CA ARG A 280 -1.02 -11.20 -15.65
C ARG A 280 -0.70 -11.45 -14.17
N SER A 281 -0.02 -12.53 -13.84
CA SER A 281 0.34 -12.87 -12.46
C SER A 281 1.25 -11.80 -11.86
N VAL A 282 2.26 -11.37 -12.62
CA VAL A 282 3.10 -10.23 -12.27
C VAL A 282 2.27 -8.96 -12.11
N PHE A 283 1.31 -8.71 -13.01
CA PHE A 283 0.41 -7.56 -12.91
C PHE A 283 -0.40 -7.55 -11.60
N ILE A 284 -1.00 -8.67 -11.22
CA ILE A 284 -1.77 -8.80 -9.97
C ILE A 284 -0.85 -8.64 -8.74
N ALA A 285 0.36 -9.20 -8.77
CA ALA A 285 1.30 -9.05 -7.66
C ALA A 285 1.88 -7.62 -7.55
N CYS A 286 2.10 -6.94 -8.67
CA CYS A 286 2.80 -5.65 -8.71
C CYS A 286 1.89 -4.42 -8.85
N GLY A 287 0.63 -4.62 -9.23
CA GLY A 287 -0.25 -3.58 -9.77
C GLY A 287 0.22 -3.01 -11.13
N THR A 288 1.08 -3.73 -11.86
CA THR A 288 1.59 -3.36 -13.19
C THR A 288 2.30 -4.52 -13.89
N GLY A 289 2.18 -4.64 -15.22
CA GLY A 289 2.90 -5.66 -16.01
C GLY A 289 4.37 -5.29 -16.24
N ARG A 290 4.79 -4.08 -15.86
CA ARG A 290 6.15 -3.55 -16.10
C ARG A 290 6.84 -3.12 -14.81
N PRO A 291 7.07 -4.03 -13.85
CA PRO A 291 7.63 -3.66 -12.56
C PRO A 291 9.09 -3.21 -12.70
N VAL A 292 9.49 -2.20 -11.91
CA VAL A 292 10.84 -1.61 -11.94
C VAL A 292 11.94 -2.65 -11.68
N ILE A 293 11.65 -3.66 -10.86
CA ILE A 293 12.57 -4.75 -10.55
C ILE A 293 13.03 -5.53 -11.80
N ALA A 294 12.19 -5.59 -12.84
CA ALA A 294 12.52 -6.25 -14.11
C ALA A 294 13.52 -5.46 -14.96
N LYS A 295 13.77 -4.17 -14.65
CA LYS A 295 14.73 -3.31 -15.38
C LYS A 295 14.56 -3.33 -16.91
N GLY A 296 13.32 -3.34 -17.39
CA GLY A 296 13.00 -3.39 -18.82
C GLY A 296 12.95 -4.79 -19.44
N ARG A 297 13.23 -5.85 -18.69
CA ARG A 297 13.24 -7.24 -19.16
C ARG A 297 11.92 -7.95 -18.88
N TYR A 298 10.81 -7.34 -19.30
CA TYR A 298 9.47 -7.81 -18.94
C TYR A 298 9.13 -9.18 -19.56
N GLU A 299 9.49 -9.42 -20.82
CA GLU A 299 9.29 -10.72 -21.48
C GLU A 299 10.13 -11.83 -20.83
N ALA A 300 11.42 -11.59 -20.59
CA ALA A 300 12.25 -12.56 -19.87
C ALA A 300 11.76 -12.81 -18.43
N LEU A 301 11.20 -11.81 -17.75
CA LEU A 301 10.57 -12.02 -16.45
C LEU A 301 9.34 -12.93 -16.55
N ALA A 302 8.47 -12.70 -17.53
CA ALA A 302 7.29 -13.53 -17.77
C ALA A 302 7.68 -14.96 -18.14
N GLU A 303 8.71 -15.16 -18.98
CA GLU A 303 9.27 -16.49 -19.27
C GLU A 303 9.81 -17.18 -18.01
N ALA A 304 10.64 -16.48 -17.23
CA ALA A 304 11.19 -17.02 -15.99
C ALA A 304 10.08 -17.44 -15.00
N TYR A 305 9.00 -16.67 -14.96
CA TYR A 305 7.82 -16.96 -14.15
C TYR A 305 7.03 -18.15 -14.70
N SER A 306 6.86 -18.24 -16.04
CA SER A 306 6.18 -19.35 -16.72
C SER A 306 6.87 -20.69 -16.45
N TYR A 307 8.21 -20.70 -16.50
CA TYR A 307 9.02 -21.88 -16.22
C TYR A 307 8.88 -22.32 -14.76
N LYS A 308 8.88 -21.36 -13.82
CA LYS A 308 8.85 -21.66 -12.39
C LYS A 308 7.48 -22.08 -11.88
N TYR A 309 6.41 -21.41 -12.31
CA TYR A 309 5.10 -21.50 -11.67
C TYR A 309 4.01 -22.09 -12.57
N PHE A 310 4.18 -22.02 -13.90
CA PHE A 310 3.24 -22.59 -14.86
C PHE A 310 3.70 -23.91 -15.51
N GLY A 311 4.87 -24.42 -15.11
CA GLY A 311 5.35 -25.76 -15.51
C GLY A 311 5.71 -25.87 -16.99
N VAL A 312 6.07 -24.74 -17.61
CA VAL A 312 6.64 -24.71 -18.96
C VAL A 312 8.06 -25.27 -18.90
N ASP A 313 8.45 -26.07 -19.89
CA ASP A 313 9.79 -26.64 -19.99
C ASP A 313 10.79 -25.55 -20.45
N GLY A 314 11.36 -24.86 -19.46
CA GLY A 314 12.29 -23.75 -19.73
C GLY A 314 13.61 -24.17 -20.38
N GLU A 315 14.04 -25.44 -20.27
CA GLU A 315 15.23 -25.90 -21.00
C GLU A 315 14.91 -25.99 -22.49
N TYR A 316 13.81 -26.66 -22.84
CA TYR A 316 13.35 -26.80 -24.21
C TYR A 316 13.01 -25.46 -24.88
N GLU A 317 12.23 -24.59 -24.20
CA GLU A 317 11.83 -23.30 -24.78
C GLU A 317 13.04 -22.36 -24.97
N GLN A 318 14.00 -22.34 -24.04
CA GLN A 318 15.20 -21.53 -24.21
C GLN A 318 16.14 -22.07 -25.31
N GLU A 319 16.11 -23.37 -25.61
CA GLU A 319 16.79 -23.91 -26.80
C GLU A 319 16.15 -23.38 -28.09
N ILE A 320 14.82 -23.45 -28.21
CA ILE A 320 14.08 -22.93 -29.36
C ILE A 320 14.34 -21.43 -29.54
N ILE A 321 14.23 -20.63 -28.48
CA ILE A 321 14.46 -19.18 -28.55
C ILE A 321 15.87 -18.88 -29.07
N LYS A 322 16.89 -19.61 -28.60
CA LYS A 322 18.28 -19.42 -29.07
C LYS A 322 18.45 -19.82 -30.54
N GLU A 323 17.77 -20.88 -30.98
CA GLU A 323 17.74 -21.26 -32.40
C GLU A 323 17.08 -20.17 -33.25
N GLN A 324 15.95 -19.61 -32.81
CA GLN A 324 15.27 -18.50 -33.48
C GLN A 324 16.17 -17.26 -33.56
N VAL A 325 16.87 -16.89 -32.49
CA VAL A 325 17.86 -15.80 -32.51
C VAL A 325 18.98 -16.07 -33.53
N ALA A 326 19.42 -17.32 -33.67
CA ALA A 326 20.51 -17.68 -34.58
C ALA A 326 20.12 -17.60 -36.06
N VAL A 327 18.84 -17.81 -36.39
CA VAL A 327 18.32 -17.78 -37.77
C VAL A 327 17.58 -16.49 -38.13
N ALA A 328 17.22 -15.67 -37.15
CA ALA A 328 16.54 -14.38 -37.34
C ALA A 328 17.40 -13.40 -38.13
N THR A 329 16.73 -12.53 -38.89
CA THR A 329 17.42 -11.46 -39.61
C THR A 329 18.04 -10.49 -38.59
N PRO A 330 19.33 -10.13 -38.71
CA PRO A 330 19.94 -9.15 -37.81
C PRO A 330 19.16 -7.84 -37.83
N GLY A 331 18.74 -7.37 -36.66
CA GLY A 331 17.87 -6.20 -36.51
C GLY A 331 16.74 -6.45 -35.51
N GLU A 332 15.59 -5.83 -35.77
CA GLU A 332 14.43 -5.82 -34.85
C GLU A 332 13.92 -7.24 -34.53
N GLU A 333 13.92 -8.15 -35.52
CA GLU A 333 13.50 -9.55 -35.34
C GLU A 333 14.41 -10.30 -34.36
N ALA A 334 15.73 -10.21 -34.52
CA ALA A 334 16.69 -10.86 -33.62
C ALA A 334 16.67 -10.25 -32.21
N GLU A 335 16.44 -8.94 -32.08
CA GLU A 335 16.30 -8.28 -30.76
C GLU A 335 14.98 -8.65 -30.07
N ALA A 336 13.89 -8.84 -30.83
CA ALA A 336 12.62 -9.31 -30.28
C ALA A 336 12.78 -10.69 -29.62
N PHE A 337 13.42 -11.66 -30.29
CA PHE A 337 13.67 -12.97 -29.68
C PHE A 337 14.63 -12.92 -28.48
N LYS A 338 15.64 -12.03 -28.50
CA LYS A 338 16.54 -11.85 -27.35
C LYS A 338 15.83 -11.35 -26.09
N ALA A 339 14.71 -10.66 -26.23
CA ALA A 339 13.92 -10.18 -25.09
C ALA A 339 13.38 -11.34 -24.21
N TYR A 340 13.23 -12.54 -24.78
CA TYR A 340 12.73 -13.75 -24.12
C TYR A 340 13.84 -14.64 -23.53
N ILE A 341 15.12 -14.33 -23.78
CA ILE A 341 16.21 -15.10 -23.18
C ILE A 341 16.25 -14.81 -21.68
N VAL A 342 16.14 -15.85 -20.86
CA VAL A 342 16.11 -15.76 -19.40
C VAL A 342 17.51 -15.86 -18.80
N ASN A 343 17.78 -15.06 -17.76
CA ASN A 343 18.98 -15.14 -16.94
C ASN A 343 18.66 -15.34 -15.44
N ASP A 344 19.71 -15.55 -14.62
CA ASP A 344 19.56 -15.78 -13.17
C ASP A 344 18.80 -14.66 -12.44
N SER A 345 19.00 -13.41 -12.86
CA SER A 345 18.31 -12.27 -12.23
C SER A 345 16.82 -12.27 -12.56
N ASP A 346 16.41 -12.72 -13.74
CA ASP A 346 15.00 -12.83 -14.10
C ASP A 346 14.31 -13.91 -13.24
N TYR A 347 14.98 -15.05 -12.98
CA TYR A 347 14.49 -16.08 -12.06
C TYR A 347 14.41 -15.63 -10.60
N GLN A 348 15.38 -14.83 -10.14
CA GLN A 348 15.36 -14.25 -8.80
C GLN A 348 14.23 -13.23 -8.66
N ASN A 349 14.00 -12.43 -9.70
CA ASN A 349 12.93 -11.44 -9.73
C ASN A 349 11.56 -12.13 -9.73
N ALA A 350 11.34 -13.14 -10.58
CA ALA A 350 10.12 -13.93 -10.59
C ALA A 350 9.84 -14.54 -9.21
N GLN A 351 10.88 -15.10 -8.56
CA GLN A 351 10.76 -15.62 -7.20
C GLN A 351 10.36 -14.56 -6.19
N LYS A 352 11.04 -13.40 -6.22
CA LYS A 352 10.75 -12.32 -5.28
C LYS A 352 9.30 -11.87 -5.41
N ILE A 353 8.84 -11.64 -6.64
CA ILE A 353 7.46 -11.19 -6.93
C ILE A 353 6.45 -12.21 -6.42
N HIS A 354 6.64 -13.49 -6.73
CA HIS A 354 5.77 -14.57 -6.26
C HIS A 354 5.79 -14.66 -4.72
N ASP A 355 6.97 -14.67 -4.08
CA ASP A 355 7.04 -14.89 -2.62
C ASP A 355 6.57 -13.70 -1.79
N SER A 356 6.81 -12.46 -2.25
CA SER A 356 6.46 -11.26 -1.48
C SER A 356 5.10 -10.67 -1.85
N GLY A 357 4.53 -11.05 -3.00
CA GLY A 357 3.31 -10.42 -3.52
C GLY A 357 3.47 -8.91 -3.77
N THR A 358 4.72 -8.44 -3.92
CA THR A 358 5.08 -7.02 -4.09
C THR A 358 6.34 -6.88 -4.95
N CYS A 359 6.50 -5.71 -5.57
CA CYS A 359 7.53 -5.51 -6.60
C CYS A 359 8.45 -4.31 -6.33
N MET A 360 8.51 -3.88 -5.06
CA MET A 360 9.39 -2.83 -4.55
C MET A 360 10.71 -3.39 -4.03
#